data_AF-A0A6S6SW12-F1
#
_entry.id   AF-A0A6S6SW12-F1
#
_cell.length_a   1.000
_cell.length_b   1.000
_cell.length_c   1.000
_cell.angle_alpha   90.00
_cell.angle_beta   90.00
_cell.angle_gamma   90.00
#
_symmetry.space_group_name_H-M   'P 1'
#
loop_
_entity.id
_entity.type
_entity.pdbx_description
1 polymer ?
#
loop_
_entity_poly.entity_id
_entity_poly.type
_entity_poly.pdbx_seq_one_letter_code
_entity_poly.pdbx_strand_id
1 'polypeptide(L)' 'MNKEKLVLWTKRLLGFLAIGFWLSIIYDISKMSAPFMEQAPYCMGTTMLIFGLLTATHKGLDYWGKSK' A
#
# COMPACT_ATOMS: atom_id res chain seq x y z
N MET A 1 20.96 -17.51 1.97
CA MET A 1 19.70 -16.85 2.41
C MET A 1 18.55 -17.43 1.58
N ASN A 2 17.59 -18.14 2.20
CA ASN A 2 16.49 -18.81 1.48
C ASN A 2 15.62 -17.78 0.74
N LYS A 3 15.33 -18.03 -0.55
CA LYS A 3 14.47 -17.17 -1.38
C LYS A 3 13.10 -16.92 -0.72
N GLU A 4 12.54 -17.93 -0.09
CA GLU A 4 11.26 -17.83 0.64
C GLU A 4 11.34 -16.85 1.82
N LYS A 5 12.44 -16.88 2.59
CA LYS A 5 12.67 -15.93 3.68
C LYS A 5 12.82 -14.52 3.15
N LEU A 6 13.47 -14.35 1.99
CA LEU A 6 13.64 -13.04 1.35
C LEU A 6 12.30 -12.48 0.88
N VAL A 7 11.47 -13.28 0.20
CA VAL A 7 10.12 -12.86 -0.24
C VAL A 7 9.24 -12.50 0.94
N LEU A 8 9.26 -13.28 2.03
CA LEU A 8 8.52 -12.96 3.26
C LEU A 8 8.95 -11.62 3.88
N TRP A 9 10.26 -11.37 3.97
CA TRP A 9 10.78 -10.11 4.48
C TRP A 9 10.43 -8.92 3.59
N THR A 10 10.55 -9.06 2.27
CA THR A 10 10.15 -8.02 1.31
C THR A 10 8.68 -7.68 1.43
N LYS A 11 7.80 -8.69 1.52
CA LYS A 11 6.36 -8.49 1.73
C LYS A 11 6.03 -7.72 3.00
N ARG A 12 6.75 -8.02 4.09
CA ARG A 12 6.56 -7.39 5.39
C ARG A 12 7.01 -5.92 5.36
N LEU A 13 8.15 -5.65 4.73
CA LEU A 13 8.64 -4.28 4.50
C LEU A 13 7.68 -3.50 3.60
N LEU A 14 7.18 -4.11 2.53
CA LEU A 14 6.26 -3.48 1.60
C LEU A 14 4.93 -3.11 2.26
N GLY A 15 4.40 -3.98 3.13
CA GLY A 15 3.22 -3.68 3.93
C GLY A 15 3.46 -2.51 4.89
N PHE A 16 4.61 -2.47 5.57
CA PHE A 16 4.96 -1.37 6.46
C PHE A 16 5.07 -0.03 5.73
N LEU A 17 5.76 -0.01 4.58
CA LEU A 17 5.89 1.18 3.75
C LEU A 17 4.54 1.65 3.18
N ALA A 18 3.67 0.73 2.75
CA ALA A 18 2.36 1.08 2.24
C ALA A 18 1.46 1.72 3.30
N ILE A 19 1.47 1.19 4.53
CA ILE A 19 0.73 1.79 5.65
C ILE A 19 1.29 3.17 6.02
N GLY A 20 2.62 3.32 6.08
CA GLY A 20 3.25 4.62 6.35
C GLY A 20 2.92 5.67 5.29
N PHE A 21 2.98 5.28 4.01
CA PHE A 21 2.62 6.15 2.90
C PHE A 21 1.13 6.53 2.92
N TRP A 22 0.25 5.57 3.23
CA TRP A 22 -1.18 5.82 3.38
C TRP A 22 -1.50 6.80 4.51
N LEU A 23 -0.87 6.64 5.69
CA LEU A 23 -1.03 7.57 6.80
C LEU A 23 -0.53 8.98 6.45
N SER A 24 0.57 9.09 5.70
CA SER A 24 1.07 10.38 5.23
C SER A 24 0.05 11.10 4.34
N ILE A 25 -0.60 10.37 3.43
CA ILE A 25 -1.63 10.94 2.54
C ILE A 25 -2.88 11.34 3.33
N ILE A 26 -3.32 10.52 4.29
CA ILE A 26 -4.45 10.88 5.16
C ILE A 26 -4.15 12.15 5.93
N TYR A 27 -2.93 12.28 6.44
CA TYR A 27 -2.52 13.48 7.17
C TYR A 27 -2.58 14.73 6.29
N ASP A 28 -2.14 14.65 5.03
CA ASP A 28 -2.27 15.75 4.07
C ASP A 28 -3.74 16.09 3.76
N ILE A 29 -4.59 15.08 3.55
CA ILE A 29 -6.03 15.29 3.32
C ILE A 29 -6.67 15.94 4.55
N SER A 30 -6.30 15.53 5.76
CA SER A 30 -6.86 16.09 7.01
C SER A 30 -6.54 17.58 7.23
N LYS A 31 -5.49 18.10 6.59
CA LYS A 31 -5.14 19.52 6.63
C LYS A 31 -5.95 20.36 5.63
N MET A 32 -6.65 19.72 4.70
CA MET A 32 -7.42 20.40 3.68
C MET A 32 -8.68 21.00 4.31
N SER A 33 -8.91 22.30 4.13
CA SER A 33 -10.10 23.01 4.64
C SER A 33 -11.31 22.88 3.70
N ALA A 34 -11.47 21.72 3.06
CA ALA A 34 -12.56 21.43 2.14
C ALA A 34 -13.75 20.76 2.86
N PRO A 35 -15.00 20.88 2.39
CA PRO A 35 -16.11 20.14 2.95
C PRO A 35 -15.91 18.62 2.83
N PHE A 36 -16.39 17.86 3.82
CA PHE A 36 -16.19 16.41 3.90
C PHE A 36 -16.64 15.65 2.64
N MET A 37 -17.71 16.11 1.98
CA MET A 37 -18.22 15.52 0.75
C MET A 37 -17.23 15.57 -0.41
N GLU A 38 -16.34 16.57 -0.44
CA GLU A 38 -15.28 16.67 -1.44
C GLU A 38 -14.04 15.88 -1.01
N GLN A 39 -13.74 15.76 0.30
CA GLN A 39 -12.59 15.01 0.80
C GLN A 39 -12.78 13.48 0.78
N ALA A 40 -13.99 13.01 1.04
CA ALA A 40 -14.34 11.59 1.11
C ALA A 40 -13.89 10.78 -0.13
N PRO A 41 -14.18 11.21 -1.38
CA PRO A 41 -13.73 10.49 -2.56
C PRO A 41 -12.20 10.47 -2.74
N TYR A 42 -11.48 11.51 -2.31
CA TYR A 42 -10.01 11.49 -2.33
C TYR A 42 -9.45 10.47 -1.34
N CYS A 43 -9.98 10.42 -0.12
CA CYS A 43 -9.59 9.43 0.89
C CYS A 43 -9.88 8.00 0.42
N MET A 44 -11.08 7.74 -0.10
CA MET A 44 -11.45 6.41 -0.61
C MET A 44 -10.62 6.01 -1.83
N GLY A 45 -10.47 6.92 -2.80
CA GLY A 45 -9.73 6.66 -4.04
C GLY A 45 -8.24 6.38 -3.79
N THR A 46 -7.59 7.21 -2.97
CA THR A 46 -6.17 7.01 -2.60
C THR A 46 -5.97 5.71 -1.83
N THR A 47 -6.87 5.40 -0.89
CA THR A 47 -6.85 4.13 -0.15
C THR A 47 -6.95 2.94 -1.12
N MET A 48 -7.95 2.93 -2.00
CA MET A 48 -8.13 1.86 -2.98
C MET A 48 -6.91 1.69 -3.88
N LEU A 49 -6.31 2.79 -4.34
CA LEU A 49 -5.13 2.76 -5.21
C LEU A 49 -3.92 2.17 -4.48
N ILE A 50 -3.65 2.61 -3.26
CA ILE A 50 -2.51 2.13 -2.45
C ILE A 50 -2.66 0.64 -2.12
N PHE A 51 -3.84 0.23 -1.64
CA PHE A 51 -4.11 -1.18 -1.33
C PHE A 51 -4.15 -2.05 -2.59
N GLY A 52 -4.63 -1.52 -3.70
CA GLY A 52 -4.59 -2.19 -5.01
C GLY A 52 -3.16 -2.43 -5.47
N LEU A 53 -2.31 -1.41 -5.41
CA LEU A 53 -0.89 -1.51 -5.78
C LEU A 53 -0.15 -2.49 -4.87
N LEU A 54 -0.41 -2.42 -3.56
CA LEU A 54 0.14 -3.34 -2.57
C LEU A 54 -0.26 -4.79 -2.85
N THR A 55 -1.53 -5.01 -3.22
CA THR A 55 -2.04 -6.35 -3.56
C THR A 55 -1.40 -6.88 -4.83
N ALA A 56 -1.28 -6.06 -5.87
CA ALA A 56 -0.63 -6.42 -7.13
C ALA A 56 0.84 -6.78 -6.93
N THR A 57 1.57 -5.97 -6.15
CA THR A 57 2.98 -6.23 -5.83
C THR A 57 3.17 -7.44 -4.92
N HIS A 58 2.29 -7.66 -3.92
CA HIS A 58 2.33 -8.88 -3.09
C HIS A 58 2.12 -10.15 -3.92
N LYS A 59 1.11 -10.15 -4.80
CA LYS A 59 0.86 -11.28 -5.71
C LYS A 59 1.99 -11.45 -6.72
N GLY A 60 2.53 -10.37 -7.27
CA GLY A 60 3.69 -10.41 -8.16
C GLY A 60 4.92 -11.05 -7.50
N LEU A 61 5.18 -10.70 -6.24
CA LEU A 61 6.23 -11.32 -5.42
C LEU A 61 5.98 -12.82 -5.17
N ASP A 62 4.72 -13.24 -5.01
CA ASP A 62 4.37 -14.66 -4.92
C ASP A 62 4.63 -15.42 -6.22
N TYR A 63 4.26 -14.85 -7.37
CA TYR A 63 4.56 -15.44 -8.67
C TYR A 63 6.06 -15.52 -8.92
N TRP A 64 6.82 -14.48 -8.56
CA TRP A 64 8.28 -14.49 -8.65
C TRP A 64 8.92 -15.54 -7.74
N GLY A 65 8.38 -15.72 -6.53
CA GLY A 65 8.84 -16.74 -5.58
C GLY A 65 8.55 -18.17 -6.06
N LYS A 66 7.42 -18.38 -6.75
CA LYS A 66 7.02 -19.66 -7.36
C LYS A 66 7.64 -19.92 -8.73
N SER A 67 8.16 -18.91 -9.41
CA SER A 67 8.90 -19.03 -10.66
C SER A 67 10.32 -19.57 -10.38
N LYS A 68 10.39 -20.78 -9.83
CA LYS A 68 11.56 -21.65 -9.86
C LYS A 68 11.11 -23.10 -9.72
#